data_AF-A0A9W9X3G4-F1
#
_entry.id   AF-A0A9W9X3G4-F1
#
_cell.length_a   1.000
_cell.length_b   1.000
_cell.length_c   1.000
_cell.angle_alpha   90.00
_cell.angle_beta   90.00
_cell.angle_gamma   90.00
#
_symmetry.space_group_name_H-M   'P 1'
#
loop_
_entity.id
_entity.type
_entity.pdbx_description
1 polymer ?
#
loop_
_entity_poly.entity_id
_entity_poly.type
_entity_poly.pdbx_seq_one_letter_code
_entity_poly.pdbx_strand_id
1 'polypeptide(L)'
;MASQDQLEQQIIIQARQRQLLRQQQGLAAQAMAQEAQRRAGRSQPRTMRMSTHFDDLPIVEAGDVELLIPEPACTSPFDLACRDGPLSTVIEGLTYQPRTPAFLHRGLLIAMRSGNLETAQYLLTHGAPISRHTPELVLRSPPQRKIELFELFLQHGWTPNSPGLYGAVILPSIVEDLPLLSWFLAHGANPNLGPQQLWHDRLGPSETKTCLALEIASARGSFEAVKMLLEAGARIDYGTPLHSAAGVCPKGTNPHAGRVTPSKEFDNDRIPVMRLLVEQGADVNQKAESRHITPQYAIVHAVMAGAFERVKWLLAHGADAHLKGSFGSAIEYASFWGPEMRQVIEEGLAARNESTAEY
;
A
#
# COMPACT_ATOMS: atom_id res chain seq x y z
N MET A 1 -52.45 -0.96 -9.55
CA MET A 1 -51.34 -1.94 -9.70
C MET A 1 -50.11 -1.11 -9.99
N ALA A 2 -49.13 -1.06 -9.08
CA ALA A 2 -47.89 -0.31 -9.31
C ALA A 2 -47.15 -0.91 -10.51
N SER A 3 -46.58 -0.07 -11.38
CA SER A 3 -45.84 -0.55 -12.55
C SER A 3 -44.57 -1.29 -12.12
N GLN A 4 -44.14 -2.26 -12.92
CA GLN A 4 -42.93 -3.07 -12.66
C GLN A 4 -41.70 -2.18 -12.35
N ASP A 5 -41.56 -1.06 -13.06
CA ASP A 5 -40.50 -0.08 -12.86
C ASP A 5 -40.53 0.59 -11.47
N GLN A 6 -41.72 0.84 -10.91
CA GLN A 6 -41.85 1.40 -9.56
C GLN A 6 -41.41 0.39 -8.50
N LEU A 7 -41.67 -0.90 -8.72
CA LEU A 7 -41.27 -1.96 -7.82
C LEU A 7 -39.74 -2.16 -7.83
N GLU A 8 -39.11 -2.13 -9.01
CA GLU A 8 -37.66 -2.22 -9.14
C GLU A 8 -36.94 -1.02 -8.50
N GLN A 9 -37.43 0.20 -8.73
CA GLN A 9 -36.87 1.39 -8.07
C GLN A 9 -36.99 1.31 -6.55
N GLN A 10 -38.10 0.78 -6.04
CA GLN A 10 -38.31 0.62 -4.61
C GLN A 10 -37.36 -0.42 -3.99
N ILE A 11 -37.07 -1.51 -4.71
CA ILE A 11 -36.09 -2.52 -4.28
C ILE A 11 -34.67 -1.92 -4.25
N ILE A 12 -34.29 -1.15 -5.26
CA ILE A 12 -32.96 -0.50 -5.33
C ILE A 12 -32.79 0.51 -4.18
N ILE A 13 -33.82 1.31 -3.90
CA ILE A 13 -33.80 2.26 -2.78
C ILE A 13 -33.68 1.53 -1.43
N GLN A 14 -34.41 0.44 -1.24
CA GLN A 14 -34.32 -0.37 -0.02
C GLN A 14 -32.94 -1.04 0.13
N ALA A 15 -32.35 -1.55 -0.97
CA ALA A 15 -31.00 -2.11 -0.95
C ALA A 15 -29.96 -1.05 -0.56
N ARG A 16 -30.05 0.15 -1.12
CA ARG A 16 -29.15 1.27 -0.79
C ARG A 16 -29.30 1.74 0.66
N GLN A 17 -30.52 1.79 1.18
CA GLN A 17 -30.79 2.09 2.60
C GLN A 17 -30.20 1.01 3.53
N ARG A 18 -30.35 -0.27 3.20
CA ARG A 18 -29.74 -1.37 3.97
C ARG A 18 -28.21 -1.31 3.96
N GLN A 19 -27.60 -0.95 2.83
CA GLN A 19 -26.16 -0.79 2.73
C GLN A 19 -25.66 0.38 3.60
N LEU A 20 -26.35 1.52 3.59
CA LEU A 20 -26.04 2.66 4.45
C LEU A 20 -26.19 2.32 5.94
N LEU A 21 -27.24 1.55 6.30
CA LEU A 21 -27.45 1.13 7.69
C LEU A 21 -26.34 0.18 8.16
N ARG A 22 -25.92 -0.77 7.31
CA ARG A 22 -24.77 -1.64 7.60
C ARG A 22 -23.46 -0.85 7.73
N GLN A 23 -23.26 0.17 6.90
CA GLN A 23 -22.08 1.03 6.96
C GLN A 23 -22.07 1.86 8.26
N GLN A 24 -23.21 2.43 8.68
CA GLN A 24 -23.32 3.11 9.96
C GLN A 24 -23.12 2.17 11.16
N GLN A 25 -23.69 0.97 11.12
CA GLN A 25 -23.48 -0.04 12.17
C GLN A 25 -22.02 -0.49 12.23
N GLY A 26 -21.34 -0.61 11.10
CA GLY A 26 -19.90 -0.89 11.04
C GLY A 26 -19.06 0.23 11.67
N LEU A 27 -19.37 1.50 11.37
CA LEU A 27 -18.70 2.66 11.97
C LEU A 27 -18.97 2.75 13.49
N ALA A 28 -20.18 2.47 13.94
CA ALA A 28 -20.54 2.45 15.36
C ALA A 28 -19.83 1.30 16.10
N ALA A 29 -19.74 0.11 15.50
CA ALA A 29 -18.99 -1.02 16.04
C ALA A 29 -17.48 -0.71 16.13
N GLN A 30 -16.92 -0.03 15.12
CA GLN A 30 -15.52 0.43 15.15
C GLN A 30 -15.28 1.47 16.24
N ALA A 31 -16.20 2.43 16.44
CA ALA A 31 -16.10 3.42 17.51
C ALA A 31 -16.17 2.77 18.91
N MET A 32 -17.08 1.82 19.11
CA MET A 32 -17.18 1.06 20.36
C MET A 32 -15.94 0.18 20.61
N ALA A 33 -15.38 -0.44 19.56
CA ALA A 33 -14.14 -1.22 19.66
C ALA A 33 -12.93 -0.33 20.01
N GLN A 34 -12.83 0.87 19.41
CA GLN A 34 -11.80 1.86 19.75
C GLN A 34 -11.93 2.35 21.20
N GLU A 35 -13.14 2.55 21.68
CA GLU A 35 -13.39 2.98 23.07
C GLU A 35 -13.07 1.86 24.08
N ALA A 36 -13.42 0.61 23.76
CA ALA A 36 -13.05 -0.56 24.54
C ALA A 36 -11.52 -0.75 24.60
N GLN A 37 -10.82 -0.57 23.48
CA GLN A 37 -9.36 -0.61 23.42
C GLN A 37 -8.69 0.52 24.20
N ARG A 38 -9.24 1.75 24.18
CA ARG A 38 -8.77 2.86 25.02
C ARG A 38 -8.91 2.57 26.51
N ARG A 39 -9.95 1.85 26.92
CA ARG A 39 -10.13 1.41 28.31
C ARG A 39 -9.16 0.29 28.67
N ALA A 40 -8.88 -0.65 27.77
CA ALA A 40 -7.93 -1.73 27.99
C ALA A 40 -6.46 -1.28 28.01
N GLY A 41 -6.09 -0.25 27.25
CA GLY A 41 -4.71 0.27 27.17
C GLY A 41 -4.21 1.01 28.42
N ARG A 42 -5.06 1.26 29.43
CA ARG A 42 -4.67 1.93 30.68
C ARG A 42 -4.11 1.00 31.75
N SER A 43 -4.12 -0.32 31.57
CA SER A 43 -3.71 -1.27 32.61
C SER A 43 -2.98 -2.50 32.07
N GLN A 44 -1.77 -2.33 31.54
CA GLN A 44 -0.81 -3.43 31.46
C GLN A 44 0.52 -3.04 32.14
N PRO A 45 1.02 -3.85 33.09
CA PRO A 45 2.32 -3.61 33.72
C PRO A 45 3.43 -3.80 32.68
N ARG A 46 4.32 -2.80 32.57
CA ARG A 46 5.51 -2.83 31.70
C ARG A 46 6.50 -3.88 32.20
N THR A 47 6.42 -5.09 31.70
CA THR A 47 7.56 -6.01 31.64
C THR A 47 8.44 -5.59 30.45
N MET A 48 9.78 -5.59 30.62
CA MET A 48 10.73 -5.31 29.54
C MET A 48 10.71 -6.47 28.53
N ARG A 49 9.68 -6.55 27.70
CA ARG A 49 9.57 -7.49 26.59
C ARG A 49 9.83 -6.73 25.30
N MET A 50 10.69 -7.28 24.44
CA MET A 50 10.90 -6.75 23.08
C MET A 50 9.58 -6.85 22.30
N SER A 51 9.21 -5.78 21.59
CA SER A 51 7.95 -5.75 20.83
C SER A 51 7.95 -6.83 19.75
N THR A 52 6.83 -7.53 19.57
CA THR A 52 6.64 -8.58 18.56
C THR A 52 5.69 -8.10 17.45
N HIS A 53 5.61 -8.84 16.35
CA HIS A 53 4.66 -8.53 15.26
C HIS A 53 3.18 -8.70 15.66
N PHE A 54 2.91 -9.35 16.79
CA PHE A 54 1.57 -9.74 17.24
C PHE A 54 1.26 -9.23 18.65
N ASP A 55 1.80 -8.07 19.02
CA ASP A 55 1.55 -7.44 20.32
C ASP A 55 0.08 -7.05 20.54
N ASP A 56 -0.74 -7.09 19.48
CA ASP A 56 -2.18 -6.87 19.51
C ASP A 56 -3.00 -8.15 19.77
N LEU A 57 -2.35 -9.30 19.94
CA LEU A 57 -3.00 -10.54 20.36
C LEU A 57 -3.10 -10.62 21.89
N PRO A 58 -4.25 -11.08 22.43
CA PRO A 58 -4.39 -11.28 23.86
C PRO A 58 -3.51 -12.44 24.32
N ILE A 59 -2.65 -12.19 25.30
CA ILE A 59 -1.89 -13.21 26.01
C ILE A 59 -2.77 -13.68 27.17
N VAL A 60 -3.26 -14.90 27.09
CA VAL A 60 -4.13 -15.52 28.10
C VAL A 60 -3.31 -16.38 29.05
N GLU A 61 -2.30 -17.06 28.52
CA GLU A 61 -1.43 -17.95 29.28
C GLU A 61 0.06 -17.66 29.02
N ALA A 62 0.95 -18.06 29.94
CA ALA A 62 2.38 -17.81 29.83
C ALA A 62 2.99 -18.39 28.54
N GLY A 63 2.47 -19.52 28.06
CA GLY A 63 2.93 -20.17 26.82
C GLY A 63 2.58 -19.43 25.54
N ASP A 64 1.59 -18.52 25.55
CA ASP A 64 1.18 -17.77 24.35
C ASP A 64 2.31 -16.91 23.79
N VAL A 65 3.20 -16.46 24.67
CA VAL A 65 4.40 -15.68 24.36
C VAL A 65 5.26 -16.36 23.29
N GLU A 66 5.38 -17.69 23.36
CA GLU A 66 6.20 -18.52 22.47
C GLU A 66 5.51 -18.77 21.11
N LEU A 67 4.20 -18.50 21.03
CA LEU A 67 3.40 -18.69 19.82
C LEU A 67 3.40 -17.45 18.91
N LEU A 68 3.80 -16.28 19.42
CA LEU A 68 3.82 -14.99 18.70
C LEU A 68 4.98 -14.87 17.69
N ILE A 69 5.12 -15.84 16.79
CA ILE A 69 6.18 -15.91 15.78
C ILE A 69 5.53 -15.74 14.40
N PRO A 70 5.98 -14.81 13.53
CA PRO A 70 5.39 -14.61 12.19
C PRO A 70 5.47 -15.85 11.30
N GLU A 71 6.58 -16.58 11.44
CA GLU A 71 6.86 -17.79 10.67
C GLU A 71 7.08 -18.98 11.60
N PRO A 72 6.00 -19.54 12.20
CA PRO A 72 6.12 -20.72 13.04
C PRO A 72 6.68 -21.90 12.23
N ALA A 73 7.64 -22.61 12.82
CA ALA A 73 8.06 -23.92 12.36
C ALA A 73 6.93 -24.93 12.61
N CYS A 74 6.73 -25.86 11.68
CA CYS A 74 5.73 -26.92 11.82
C CYS A 74 6.32 -28.09 12.59
N THR A 75 6.27 -28.02 13.92
CA THR A 75 6.93 -29.00 14.81
C THR A 75 5.94 -29.93 15.49
N SER A 76 4.69 -29.51 15.67
CA SER A 76 3.66 -30.32 16.32
C SER A 76 2.76 -31.06 15.31
N PRO A 77 2.11 -32.17 15.72
CA PRO A 77 1.08 -32.82 14.90
C PRO A 77 -0.05 -31.87 14.47
N PHE A 78 -0.40 -30.92 15.35
CA PHE A 78 -1.39 -29.88 15.04
C PHE A 78 -0.89 -28.93 13.94
N ASP A 79 0.36 -28.50 13.99
CA ASP A 79 0.95 -27.64 12.95
C ASP A 79 0.94 -28.35 11.58
N LEU A 80 1.31 -29.63 11.55
CA LEU A 80 1.30 -30.45 10.32
C LEU A 80 -0.13 -30.64 9.79
N ALA A 81 -1.10 -30.84 10.68
CA ALA A 81 -2.51 -30.91 10.31
C ALA A 81 -2.99 -29.58 9.71
N CYS A 82 -2.62 -28.44 10.29
CA CYS A 82 -2.97 -27.14 9.75
C CYS A 82 -2.32 -26.87 8.39
N ARG A 83 -1.11 -27.37 8.17
CA ARG A 83 -0.36 -27.18 6.93
C ARG A 83 -0.99 -27.97 5.78
N ASP A 84 -1.06 -29.29 5.91
CA ASP A 84 -1.41 -30.19 4.79
C ASP A 84 -2.45 -31.26 5.17
N GLY A 85 -2.91 -31.30 6.43
CA GLY A 85 -3.81 -32.34 6.92
C GLY A 85 -5.28 -32.11 6.58
N PRO A 86 -6.12 -33.15 6.71
CA PRO A 86 -7.56 -33.01 6.60
C PRO A 86 -8.11 -32.22 7.79
N LEU A 87 -9.20 -31.48 7.56
CA LEU A 87 -9.86 -30.68 8.60
C LEU A 87 -10.21 -31.51 9.84
N SER A 88 -10.58 -32.78 9.68
CA SER A 88 -10.90 -33.68 10.80
C SER A 88 -9.77 -33.79 11.83
N THR A 89 -8.51 -33.86 11.40
CA THR A 89 -7.36 -33.94 12.30
C THR A 89 -7.12 -32.62 13.04
N VAL A 90 -7.41 -31.48 12.39
CA VAL A 90 -7.36 -30.17 13.05
C VAL A 90 -8.44 -30.10 14.14
N ILE A 91 -9.66 -30.52 13.82
CA ILE A 91 -10.78 -30.58 14.79
C ILE A 91 -10.41 -31.45 15.98
N GLU A 92 -9.92 -32.67 15.72
CA GLU A 92 -9.49 -33.61 16.77
C GLU A 92 -8.45 -32.97 17.70
N GLY A 93 -7.46 -32.26 17.15
CA GLY A 93 -6.42 -31.55 17.90
C GLY A 93 -6.94 -30.41 18.80
N LEU A 94 -8.14 -29.89 18.51
CA LEU A 94 -8.78 -28.80 19.26
C LEU A 94 -9.79 -29.31 20.31
N THR A 95 -10.24 -30.56 20.23
CA THR A 95 -11.34 -31.11 21.07
C THR A 95 -11.01 -31.21 22.57
N TYR A 96 -9.73 -31.39 22.93
CA TYR A 96 -9.37 -31.86 24.27
C TYR A 96 -9.22 -30.73 25.31
N GLN A 97 -8.92 -29.50 24.91
CA GLN A 97 -8.75 -28.36 25.82
C GLN A 97 -9.12 -27.04 25.11
N PRO A 98 -9.70 -26.05 25.81
CA PRO A 98 -9.90 -24.73 25.25
C PRO A 98 -8.56 -24.16 24.81
N ARG A 99 -8.46 -23.73 23.56
CA ARG A 99 -7.24 -23.17 23.00
C ARG A 99 -7.28 -21.65 23.10
N THR A 100 -6.13 -21.07 23.41
CA THR A 100 -5.97 -19.61 23.48
C THR A 100 -6.11 -18.99 22.08
N PRO A 101 -6.49 -17.70 21.98
CA PRO A 101 -6.51 -17.01 20.69
C PRO A 101 -5.16 -17.03 19.97
N ALA A 102 -4.05 -16.98 20.71
CA ALA A 102 -2.70 -17.08 20.14
C ALA A 102 -2.42 -18.47 19.53
N PHE A 103 -2.92 -19.55 20.15
CA PHE A 103 -2.82 -20.90 19.61
C PHE A 103 -3.61 -21.05 18.30
N LEU A 104 -4.84 -20.56 18.26
CA LEU A 104 -5.66 -20.58 17.05
C LEU A 104 -5.06 -19.71 15.94
N HIS A 105 -4.54 -18.54 16.29
CA HIS A 105 -3.84 -17.65 15.35
C HIS A 105 -2.61 -18.32 14.73
N ARG A 106 -1.79 -19.02 15.53
CA ARG A 106 -0.65 -19.79 15.00
C ARG A 106 -1.10 -20.81 13.95
N GLY A 107 -2.14 -21.58 14.24
CA GLY A 107 -2.72 -22.53 13.28
C GLY A 107 -3.18 -21.84 11.99
N LEU A 108 -3.79 -20.66 12.13
CA LEU A 108 -4.25 -19.83 11.01
C LEU A 108 -3.06 -19.39 10.13
N LEU A 109 -1.98 -18.90 10.72
CA LEU A 109 -0.76 -18.51 9.97
C LEU A 109 -0.19 -19.66 9.13
N ILE A 110 -0.20 -20.87 9.69
CA ILE A 110 0.30 -22.06 9.01
C ILE A 110 -0.62 -22.45 7.85
N ALA A 111 -1.93 -22.51 8.10
CA ALA A 111 -2.93 -22.83 7.08
C ALA A 111 -2.94 -21.83 5.91
N MET A 112 -2.80 -20.54 6.21
CA MET A 112 -2.69 -19.49 5.18
C MET A 112 -1.45 -19.69 4.31
N ARG A 113 -0.30 -20.01 4.92
CA ARG A 113 0.98 -20.16 4.19
C ARG A 113 0.96 -21.35 3.23
N SER A 114 0.32 -22.45 3.62
CA SER A 114 0.14 -23.62 2.75
C SER A 114 -1.03 -23.47 1.78
N GLY A 115 -1.90 -22.49 1.98
CA GLY A 115 -3.12 -22.30 1.19
C GLY A 115 -4.25 -23.28 1.55
N ASN A 116 -4.23 -23.84 2.77
CA ASN A 116 -5.29 -24.70 3.31
C ASN A 116 -6.49 -23.85 3.74
N LEU A 117 -7.32 -23.47 2.76
CA LEU A 117 -8.45 -22.56 2.94
C LEU A 117 -9.51 -23.12 3.90
N GLU A 118 -9.77 -24.43 3.85
CA GLU A 118 -10.77 -25.09 4.71
C GLU A 118 -10.37 -24.97 6.19
N THR A 119 -9.09 -25.25 6.50
CA THR A 119 -8.58 -25.07 7.87
C THR A 119 -8.58 -23.59 8.29
N ALA A 120 -8.14 -22.68 7.42
CA ALA A 120 -8.15 -21.25 7.72
C ALA A 120 -9.57 -20.74 8.04
N GLN A 121 -10.57 -21.16 7.25
CA GLN A 121 -11.98 -20.85 7.46
C GLN A 121 -12.47 -21.38 8.80
N TYR A 122 -12.17 -22.65 9.10
CA TYR A 122 -12.56 -23.26 10.37
C TYR A 122 -11.98 -22.48 11.56
N LEU A 123 -10.68 -22.20 11.54
CA LEU A 123 -10.00 -21.52 12.65
C LEU A 123 -10.56 -20.12 12.90
N LEU A 124 -10.83 -19.34 11.84
CA LEU A 124 -11.47 -18.02 11.97
C LEU A 124 -12.89 -18.12 12.54
N THR A 125 -13.71 -19.06 12.05
CA THR A 125 -15.05 -19.31 12.60
C THR A 125 -15.03 -19.69 14.08
N HIS A 126 -13.93 -20.30 14.56
CA HIS A 126 -13.73 -20.69 15.95
C HIS A 126 -12.93 -19.67 16.77
N GLY A 127 -12.80 -18.43 16.27
CA GLY A 127 -12.26 -17.31 17.04
C GLY A 127 -10.76 -17.09 16.92
N ALA A 128 -10.10 -17.63 15.89
CA ALA A 128 -8.75 -17.20 15.54
C ALA A 128 -8.76 -15.69 15.21
N PRO A 129 -8.01 -14.85 15.94
CA PRO A 129 -8.02 -13.40 15.73
C PRO A 129 -7.27 -13.03 14.44
N ILE A 130 -7.74 -12.01 13.73
CA ILE A 130 -6.97 -11.37 12.64
C ILE A 130 -6.18 -10.20 13.24
N SER A 131 -4.97 -10.47 13.72
CA SER A 131 -4.03 -9.41 14.15
C SER A 131 -3.70 -8.47 12.99
N ARG A 132 -3.31 -7.23 13.30
CA ARG A 132 -2.85 -6.19 12.37
C ARG A 132 -1.78 -6.63 11.38
N HIS A 133 -0.89 -7.55 11.76
CA HIS A 133 0.14 -8.05 10.84
C HIS A 133 -0.32 -9.26 10.00
N THR A 134 -1.40 -9.92 10.39
CA THR A 134 -1.93 -11.13 9.72
C THR A 134 -2.23 -10.92 8.23
N PRO A 135 -2.89 -9.81 7.79
CA PRO A 135 -3.17 -9.55 6.37
C PRO A 135 -1.92 -9.45 5.49
N GLU A 136 -0.81 -8.94 6.03
CA GLU A 136 0.44 -8.81 5.27
C GLU A 136 1.04 -10.19 4.95
N LEU A 137 0.83 -11.16 5.84
CA LEU A 137 1.31 -12.52 5.66
C LEU A 137 0.57 -13.29 4.55
N VAL A 138 -0.67 -12.88 4.19
CA VAL A 138 -1.39 -13.40 3.02
C VAL A 138 -0.59 -13.17 1.74
N LEU A 139 0.21 -12.09 1.66
CA LEU A 139 0.99 -11.78 0.46
C LEU A 139 2.08 -12.83 0.17
N ARG A 140 2.46 -13.64 1.17
CA ARG A 140 3.40 -14.76 1.07
C ARG A 140 2.72 -16.10 0.74
N SER A 141 1.39 -16.15 0.76
CA SER A 141 0.61 -17.34 0.40
C SER A 141 0.65 -17.62 -1.11
N PRO A 142 0.28 -18.85 -1.55
CA PRO A 142 0.21 -19.19 -2.97
C PRO A 142 -0.62 -18.17 -3.77
N PRO A 143 -0.18 -17.72 -4.96
CA PRO A 143 -0.86 -16.66 -5.72
C PRO A 143 -2.35 -16.91 -5.97
N GLN A 144 -2.73 -18.17 -6.21
CA GLN A 144 -4.11 -18.56 -6.51
C GLN A 144 -5.04 -18.47 -5.29
N ARG A 145 -4.48 -18.39 -4.07
CA ARG A 145 -5.24 -18.39 -2.80
C ARG A 145 -5.36 -17.01 -2.18
N LYS A 146 -4.59 -16.00 -2.63
CA LYS A 146 -4.55 -14.68 -1.98
C LYS A 146 -5.93 -14.02 -1.91
N ILE A 147 -6.66 -14.00 -3.03
CA ILE A 147 -8.00 -13.40 -3.09
C ILE A 147 -8.97 -14.15 -2.18
N GLU A 148 -9.01 -15.48 -2.25
CA GLU A 148 -9.88 -16.32 -1.40
C GLU A 148 -9.59 -16.10 0.10
N LEU A 149 -8.32 -15.93 0.48
CA LEU A 149 -7.92 -15.64 1.85
C LEU A 149 -8.35 -14.23 2.30
N PHE A 150 -8.29 -13.23 1.42
CA PHE A 150 -8.79 -11.89 1.73
C PHE A 150 -10.33 -11.82 1.76
N GLU A 151 -11.02 -12.57 0.91
CA GLU A 151 -12.48 -12.75 0.98
C GLU A 151 -12.89 -13.37 2.32
N LEU A 152 -12.15 -14.40 2.75
CA LEU A 152 -12.33 -15.01 4.05
C LEU A 152 -12.12 -13.99 5.19
N PHE A 153 -11.05 -13.19 5.13
CA PHE A 153 -10.82 -12.14 6.14
C PHE A 153 -11.93 -11.09 6.16
N LEU A 154 -12.46 -10.72 5.00
CA LEU A 154 -13.60 -9.79 4.88
C LEU A 154 -14.85 -10.33 5.56
N GLN A 155 -15.13 -11.64 5.42
CA GLN A 155 -16.24 -12.30 6.11
C GLN A 155 -16.10 -12.26 7.64
N HIS A 156 -14.86 -12.20 8.14
CA HIS A 156 -14.52 -12.14 9.57
C HIS A 156 -14.17 -10.72 10.05
N GLY A 157 -14.65 -9.68 9.35
CA GLY A 157 -14.64 -8.30 9.84
C GLY A 157 -13.36 -7.51 9.58
N TRP A 158 -12.36 -8.08 8.91
CA TRP A 158 -11.26 -7.30 8.34
C TRP A 158 -11.74 -6.50 7.12
N THR A 159 -11.12 -5.36 6.82
CA THR A 159 -11.43 -4.57 5.63
C THR A 159 -10.13 -4.17 4.93
N PRO A 160 -10.15 -3.86 3.62
CA PRO A 160 -8.98 -3.34 2.91
C PRO A 160 -8.34 -2.09 3.53
N ASN A 161 -9.10 -1.35 4.35
CA ASN A 161 -8.67 -0.14 5.05
C ASN A 161 -8.25 -0.39 6.51
N SER A 162 -8.28 -1.64 6.98
CA SER A 162 -7.88 -1.97 8.34
C SER A 162 -6.39 -1.64 8.53
N PRO A 163 -6.02 -0.84 9.55
CA PRO A 163 -4.65 -0.43 9.76
C PRO A 163 -3.81 -1.60 10.27
N GLY A 164 -2.70 -1.87 9.59
CA GLY A 164 -1.60 -2.67 10.09
C GLY A 164 -0.79 -1.93 11.16
N LEU A 165 0.42 -2.41 11.43
CA LEU A 165 1.33 -1.74 12.38
C LEU A 165 1.71 -0.35 11.85
N TYR A 166 1.74 0.64 12.76
CA TYR A 166 1.96 2.05 12.44
C TYR A 166 0.99 2.62 11.38
N GLY A 167 -0.23 2.05 11.29
CA GLY A 167 -1.23 2.48 10.32
C GLY A 167 -0.97 2.04 8.88
N ALA A 168 -0.01 1.16 8.61
CA ALA A 168 0.26 0.68 7.26
C ALA A 168 -0.93 -0.11 6.70
N VAL A 169 -1.42 0.27 5.52
CA VAL A 169 -2.44 -0.50 4.76
C VAL A 169 -1.77 -1.40 3.72
N ILE A 170 -2.48 -2.42 3.25
CA ILE A 170 -1.94 -3.42 2.30
C ILE A 170 -1.82 -2.84 0.88
N LEU A 171 -2.71 -1.92 0.50
CA LEU A 171 -2.88 -1.44 -0.87
C LEU A 171 -1.57 -1.01 -1.56
N PRO A 172 -0.64 -0.24 -0.93
CA PRO A 172 0.62 0.13 -1.55
C PRO A 172 1.55 -1.05 -1.86
N SER A 173 1.45 -2.15 -1.12
CA SER A 173 2.31 -3.34 -1.27
C SER A 173 1.86 -4.27 -2.39
N ILE A 174 0.68 -4.05 -2.97
CA ILE A 174 0.07 -4.93 -3.98
C ILE A 174 -0.09 -4.25 -5.34
N VAL A 175 0.44 -3.05 -5.53
CA VAL A 175 0.20 -2.26 -6.77
C VAL A 175 0.74 -2.93 -8.04
N GLU A 176 1.70 -3.85 -7.92
CA GLU A 176 2.22 -4.64 -9.05
C GLU A 176 1.37 -5.89 -9.36
N ASP A 177 0.51 -6.32 -8.44
CA ASP A 177 -0.41 -7.46 -8.61
C ASP A 177 -1.78 -6.93 -9.06
N LEU A 178 -1.94 -6.65 -10.36
CA LEU A 178 -3.12 -5.95 -10.89
C LEU A 178 -4.47 -6.66 -10.57
N PRO A 179 -4.59 -8.00 -10.64
CA PRO A 179 -5.82 -8.68 -10.22
C PRO A 179 -6.14 -8.45 -8.75
N LEU A 180 -5.13 -8.52 -7.86
CA LEU A 180 -5.32 -8.28 -6.44
C LEU A 180 -5.62 -6.81 -6.14
N LEU A 181 -4.92 -5.88 -6.80
CA LEU A 181 -5.19 -4.45 -6.72
C LEU A 181 -6.63 -4.13 -7.13
N SER A 182 -7.08 -4.64 -8.27
CA SER A 182 -8.45 -4.47 -8.75
C SER A 182 -9.47 -5.01 -7.74
N TRP A 183 -9.24 -6.19 -7.17
CA TRP A 183 -10.10 -6.73 -6.13
C TRP A 183 -10.14 -5.82 -4.89
N PHE A 184 -9.00 -5.33 -4.40
CA PHE A 184 -8.95 -4.43 -3.25
C PHE A 184 -9.74 -3.13 -3.50
N LEU A 185 -9.57 -2.51 -4.66
CA LEU A 185 -10.29 -1.29 -5.03
C LEU A 185 -11.79 -1.54 -5.17
N ALA A 186 -12.19 -2.67 -5.78
CA ALA A 186 -13.60 -3.08 -5.87
C ALA A 186 -14.25 -3.29 -4.49
N HIS A 187 -13.45 -3.62 -3.47
CA HIS A 187 -13.90 -3.79 -2.08
C HIS A 187 -13.68 -2.53 -1.21
N GLY A 188 -13.50 -1.37 -1.84
CA GLY A 188 -13.50 -0.07 -1.15
C GLY A 188 -12.18 0.28 -0.47
N ALA A 189 -11.05 -0.29 -0.90
CA ALA A 189 -9.74 0.19 -0.49
C ALA A 189 -9.57 1.67 -0.85
N ASN A 190 -9.21 2.49 0.12
CA ASN A 190 -8.97 3.91 -0.08
C ASN A 190 -7.51 4.12 -0.52
N PRO A 191 -7.26 4.61 -1.75
CA PRO A 191 -5.92 4.79 -2.30
C PRO A 191 -5.10 5.87 -1.59
N ASN A 192 -5.74 6.67 -0.73
CA ASN A 192 -5.10 7.77 -0.02
C ASN A 192 -4.64 7.38 1.41
N LEU A 193 -4.85 6.13 1.82
CA LEU A 193 -4.38 5.63 3.12
C LEU A 193 -2.91 5.20 3.08
N GLY A 194 -2.19 5.50 4.16
CA GLY A 194 -0.80 5.12 4.31
C GLY A 194 -0.34 5.10 5.77
N PRO A 195 0.93 4.71 6.01
CA PRO A 195 1.49 4.66 7.35
C PRO A 195 1.57 6.05 7.98
N GLN A 196 1.65 6.08 9.30
CA GLN A 196 1.87 7.32 10.06
C GLN A 196 3.20 7.97 9.68
N GLN A 197 3.19 9.29 9.50
CA GLN A 197 4.41 10.03 9.16
C GLN A 197 5.49 9.99 10.25
N LEU A 198 5.07 9.99 11.53
CA LEU A 198 5.97 10.06 12.69
C LEU A 198 6.22 8.72 13.36
N TRP A 199 5.55 7.64 12.95
CA TRP A 199 5.75 6.29 13.51
C TRP A 199 5.67 6.21 15.04
N HIS A 200 4.84 7.08 15.64
CA HIS A 200 4.81 7.29 17.09
C HIS A 200 3.89 6.30 17.82
N ASP A 201 2.88 5.78 17.13
CA ASP A 201 1.95 4.80 17.68
C ASP A 201 1.92 3.53 16.82
N ARG A 202 2.55 2.47 17.31
CA ARG A 202 2.58 1.15 16.66
C ARG A 202 1.19 0.59 16.38
N LEU A 203 0.22 0.93 17.22
CA LEU A 203 -1.16 0.47 17.17
C LEU A 203 -2.13 1.61 16.79
N GLY A 204 -1.61 2.69 16.23
CA GLY A 204 -2.38 3.86 15.82
C GLY A 204 -3.06 3.69 14.45
N PRO A 205 -3.90 4.68 14.07
CA PRO A 205 -4.61 4.66 12.80
C PRO A 205 -3.68 4.93 11.60
N SER A 206 -4.20 4.69 10.40
CA SER A 206 -3.59 5.11 9.14
C SER A 206 -3.67 6.62 8.95
N GLU A 207 -2.69 7.19 8.26
CA GLU A 207 -2.77 8.55 7.74
C GLU A 207 -3.74 8.56 6.55
N THR A 208 -4.53 9.63 6.44
CA THR A 208 -5.64 9.74 5.47
C THR A 208 -5.33 10.56 4.24
N LYS A 209 -4.24 11.33 4.30
CA LYS A 209 -3.75 12.18 3.20
C LYS A 209 -2.39 11.71 2.75
N THR A 210 -2.35 10.53 2.16
CA THR A 210 -1.12 9.98 1.57
C THR A 210 -1.31 9.72 0.09
N CYS A 211 -0.21 9.73 -0.66
CA CYS A 211 -0.17 9.41 -2.09
C CYS A 211 0.63 8.12 -2.34
N LEU A 212 0.88 7.31 -1.29
CA LEU A 212 1.92 6.28 -1.30
C LEU A 212 1.67 5.19 -2.36
N ALA A 213 0.44 4.68 -2.48
CA ALA A 213 0.12 3.67 -3.49
C ALA A 213 0.36 4.22 -4.91
N LEU A 214 -0.06 5.46 -5.16
CA LEU A 214 0.10 6.11 -6.45
C LEU A 214 1.57 6.40 -6.75
N GLU A 215 2.34 6.86 -5.78
CA GLU A 215 3.79 7.11 -5.90
C GLU A 215 4.57 5.83 -6.20
N ILE A 216 4.27 4.72 -5.52
CA ILE A 216 4.90 3.43 -5.80
C ILE A 216 4.53 2.98 -7.21
N ALA A 217 3.23 2.96 -7.58
CA ALA A 217 2.80 2.59 -8.92
C ALA A 217 3.48 3.45 -10.00
N SER A 218 3.64 4.75 -9.72
CA SER A 218 4.28 5.71 -10.63
C SER A 218 5.76 5.41 -10.81
N ALA A 219 6.50 5.15 -9.73
CA ALA A 219 7.91 4.77 -9.78
C ALA A 219 8.13 3.43 -10.52
N ARG A 220 7.19 2.49 -10.37
CA ARG A 220 7.25 1.20 -11.08
C ARG A 220 7.00 1.33 -12.59
N GLY A 221 6.42 2.43 -13.05
CA GLY A 221 6.03 2.59 -14.46
C GLY A 221 4.77 1.79 -14.81
N SER A 222 3.99 1.35 -13.82
CA SER A 222 2.77 0.56 -14.07
C SER A 222 1.61 1.49 -14.44
N PHE A 223 1.40 1.67 -15.74
CA PHE A 223 0.34 2.52 -16.29
C PHE A 223 -1.04 2.08 -15.81
N GLU A 224 -1.32 0.78 -15.84
CA GLU A 224 -2.59 0.21 -15.43
C GLU A 224 -2.86 0.42 -13.92
N ALA A 225 -1.85 0.23 -13.07
CA ALA A 225 -2.01 0.47 -11.63
C ALA A 225 -2.27 1.95 -11.32
N VAL A 226 -1.54 2.87 -11.97
CA VAL A 226 -1.76 4.31 -11.84
C VAL A 226 -3.18 4.67 -12.27
N LYS A 227 -3.64 4.15 -13.41
CA LYS A 227 -5.00 4.37 -13.90
C LYS A 227 -6.06 3.87 -12.90
N MET A 228 -5.94 2.63 -12.43
CA MET A 228 -6.89 2.06 -11.46
C MET A 228 -6.95 2.86 -10.15
N LEU A 229 -5.79 3.30 -9.64
CA LEU A 229 -5.73 4.09 -8.41
C LEU A 229 -6.39 5.47 -8.58
N LEU A 230 -6.14 6.15 -9.70
CA LEU A 230 -6.75 7.44 -10.01
C LEU A 230 -8.27 7.33 -10.20
N GLU A 231 -8.74 6.30 -10.92
CA GLU A 231 -10.16 5.98 -11.08
C GLU A 231 -10.83 5.67 -9.74
N ALA A 232 -10.10 5.08 -8.80
CA ALA A 232 -10.55 4.83 -7.43
C ALA A 232 -10.43 6.06 -6.49
N GLY A 233 -10.04 7.23 -7.00
CA GLY A 233 -10.01 8.48 -6.25
C GLY A 233 -8.69 8.80 -5.54
N ALA A 234 -7.56 8.29 -6.04
CA ALA A 234 -6.25 8.71 -5.58
C ALA A 234 -6.03 10.22 -5.83
N ARG A 235 -5.55 10.94 -4.81
CA ARG A 235 -5.34 12.38 -4.81
C ARG A 235 -3.89 12.70 -5.16
N ILE A 236 -3.67 13.21 -6.36
CA ILE A 236 -2.33 13.61 -6.85
C ILE A 236 -1.73 14.68 -5.93
N ASP A 237 -2.56 15.62 -5.44
CA ASP A 237 -2.16 16.73 -4.59
C ASP A 237 -1.73 16.35 -3.16
N TYR A 238 -1.86 15.07 -2.77
CA TYR A 238 -1.38 14.57 -1.48
C TYR A 238 0.09 14.15 -1.48
N GLY A 239 0.76 14.17 -2.63
CA GLY A 239 2.17 13.79 -2.73
C GLY A 239 2.80 14.25 -4.03
N THR A 240 3.83 13.54 -4.47
CA THR A 240 4.60 13.88 -5.66
C THR A 240 4.82 12.67 -6.56
N PRO A 241 3.75 12.07 -7.12
CA PRO A 241 3.86 10.89 -7.98
C PRO A 241 4.67 11.14 -9.26
N LEU A 242 4.65 12.37 -9.78
CA LEU A 242 5.47 12.76 -10.93
C LEU A 242 6.97 12.72 -10.60
N HIS A 243 7.36 13.19 -9.42
CA HIS A 243 8.75 13.12 -8.93
C HIS A 243 9.19 11.66 -8.78
N SER A 244 8.31 10.80 -8.26
CA SER A 244 8.54 9.37 -8.10
C SER A 244 8.77 8.66 -9.45
N ALA A 245 7.96 8.96 -10.46
CA ALA A 245 8.15 8.46 -11.83
C ALA A 245 9.43 9.01 -12.49
N ALA A 246 9.73 10.30 -12.29
CA ALA A 246 10.87 10.98 -12.89
C ALA A 246 12.22 10.51 -12.31
N GLY A 247 12.28 10.25 -11.00
CA GLY A 247 13.51 9.98 -10.26
C GLY A 247 13.93 8.53 -10.12
N VAL A 248 13.12 7.58 -10.59
CA VAL A 248 13.43 6.16 -10.41
C VAL A 248 14.71 5.77 -11.15
N CYS A 249 15.60 5.07 -10.46
CA CYS A 249 16.86 4.58 -11.00
C CYS A 249 16.82 3.04 -11.19
N PRO A 250 17.61 2.47 -12.10
CA PRO A 250 17.71 1.02 -12.26
C PRO A 250 18.13 0.30 -10.95
N LYS A 251 17.70 -0.95 -10.79
CA LYS A 251 18.00 -1.75 -9.58
C LYS A 251 19.53 -1.86 -9.38
N GLY A 252 19.97 -1.66 -8.14
CA GLY A 252 21.39 -1.73 -7.76
C GLY A 252 22.19 -0.46 -8.03
N THR A 253 21.56 0.59 -8.58
CA THR A 253 22.20 1.90 -8.75
C THR A 253 21.84 2.83 -7.59
N ASN A 254 22.69 3.82 -7.32
CA ASN A 254 22.45 4.84 -6.31
C ASN A 254 22.91 6.20 -6.85
N PRO A 255 21.97 7.14 -7.13
CA PRO A 255 22.30 8.47 -7.67
C PRO A 255 23.15 9.33 -6.73
N HIS A 256 23.24 8.98 -5.44
CA HIS A 256 24.10 9.65 -4.47
C HIS A 256 25.49 9.03 -4.36
N ALA A 257 25.70 7.79 -4.83
CA ALA A 257 26.99 7.11 -4.77
C ALA A 257 27.82 7.25 -6.05
N GLY A 258 27.15 7.51 -7.18
CA GLY A 258 27.82 7.67 -8.46
C GLY A 258 26.85 7.97 -9.60
N ARG A 259 27.41 8.15 -10.79
CA ARG A 259 26.63 8.42 -12.00
C ARG A 259 25.73 7.23 -12.33
N VAL A 260 24.46 7.50 -12.55
CA VAL A 260 23.47 6.53 -13.01
C VAL A 260 23.30 6.70 -14.52
N THR A 261 23.35 5.59 -15.26
CA THR A 261 23.12 5.55 -16.71
C THR A 261 22.04 4.51 -16.98
N PRO A 262 20.75 4.89 -16.95
CA PRO A 262 19.67 3.97 -17.28
C PRO A 262 19.72 3.59 -18.78
N SER A 263 19.18 2.42 -19.13
CA SER A 263 18.96 2.10 -20.54
C SER A 263 17.88 3.02 -21.11
N LYS A 264 17.91 3.25 -22.43
CA LYS A 264 16.90 4.09 -23.09
C LYS A 264 15.50 3.50 -22.96
N GLU A 265 15.37 2.18 -22.93
CA GLU A 265 14.11 1.49 -22.70
C GLU A 265 13.59 1.75 -21.29
N PHE A 266 14.43 1.59 -20.26
CA PHE A 266 14.06 1.85 -18.87
C PHE A 266 13.63 3.30 -18.66
N ASP A 267 14.34 4.24 -19.29
CA ASP A 267 14.06 5.67 -19.24
C ASP A 267 12.66 5.99 -19.83
N ASN A 268 12.41 5.53 -21.06
CA ASN A 268 11.17 5.77 -21.80
C ASN A 268 9.94 5.11 -21.17
N ASP A 269 10.09 3.96 -20.51
CA ASP A 269 9.01 3.19 -19.91
C ASP A 269 8.22 3.98 -18.84
N ARG A 270 8.77 5.08 -18.32
CA ARG A 270 8.10 5.94 -17.32
C ARG A 270 7.32 7.09 -17.96
N ILE A 271 7.59 7.42 -19.21
CA ILE A 271 6.94 8.54 -19.92
C ILE A 271 5.41 8.36 -20.02
N PRO A 272 4.85 7.17 -20.33
CA PRO A 272 3.40 6.98 -20.36
C PRO A 272 2.73 7.30 -19.01
N VAL A 273 3.37 6.93 -17.90
CA VAL A 273 2.90 7.25 -16.55
C VAL A 273 3.00 8.75 -16.27
N MET A 274 4.14 9.38 -16.59
CA MET A 274 4.33 10.83 -16.39
C MET A 274 3.28 11.64 -17.17
N ARG A 275 3.00 11.22 -18.41
CA ARG A 275 1.94 11.81 -19.23
C ARG A 275 0.58 11.69 -18.56
N LEU A 276 0.19 10.49 -18.14
CA LEU A 276 -1.08 10.27 -17.46
C LEU A 276 -1.22 11.14 -16.20
N LEU A 277 -0.16 11.24 -15.38
CA LEU A 277 -0.18 12.07 -14.18
C LEU A 277 -0.41 13.55 -14.50
N VAL A 278 0.29 14.10 -15.52
CA VAL A 278 0.13 15.49 -15.94
C VAL A 278 -1.25 15.74 -16.54
N GLU A 279 -1.77 14.82 -17.37
CA GLU A 279 -3.14 14.88 -17.89
C GLU A 279 -4.20 14.87 -16.79
N GLN A 280 -3.89 14.26 -15.64
CA GLN A 280 -4.74 14.20 -14.45
C GLN A 280 -4.48 15.36 -13.47
N GLY A 281 -3.67 16.35 -13.85
CA GLY A 281 -3.46 17.59 -13.11
C GLY A 281 -2.23 17.63 -12.21
N ALA A 282 -1.27 16.71 -12.38
CA ALA A 282 0.03 16.86 -11.72
C ALA A 282 0.76 18.10 -12.24
N ASP A 283 1.16 19.01 -11.34
CA ASP A 283 1.95 20.17 -11.69
C ASP A 283 3.41 19.77 -11.95
N VAL A 284 3.87 20.01 -13.18
CA VAL A 284 5.22 19.69 -13.65
C VAL A 284 6.30 20.42 -12.83
N ASN A 285 5.96 21.58 -12.25
CA ASN A 285 6.83 22.40 -11.43
C ASN A 285 6.50 22.34 -9.93
N GLN A 286 5.70 21.35 -9.50
CA GLN A 286 5.35 21.17 -8.09
C GLN A 286 6.62 21.05 -7.24
N LYS A 287 6.71 21.88 -6.21
CA LYS A 287 7.78 21.82 -5.22
C LYS A 287 7.44 20.76 -4.16
N ALA A 288 8.24 19.71 -4.08
CA ALA A 288 8.12 18.69 -3.04
C ALA A 288 8.56 19.28 -1.69
N GLU A 289 7.70 19.14 -0.68
CA GLU A 289 8.04 19.46 0.69
C GLU A 289 8.56 18.21 1.40
N SER A 290 9.76 18.32 1.97
CA SER A 290 10.37 17.24 2.73
C SER A 290 11.15 17.84 3.90
N ARG A 291 11.06 17.17 5.06
CA ARG A 291 11.92 17.45 6.22
C ARG A 291 13.37 17.05 5.98
N HIS A 292 13.61 16.23 4.96
CA HIS A 292 14.93 15.77 4.57
C HIS A 292 15.42 16.56 3.36
N ILE A 293 16.74 16.61 3.21
CA ILE A 293 17.35 17.16 1.99
C ILE A 293 17.05 16.17 0.86
N THR A 294 16.03 16.47 0.05
CA THR A 294 15.65 15.74 -1.16
C THR A 294 15.55 16.69 -2.35
N PRO A 295 15.66 16.20 -3.59
CA PRO A 295 15.32 17.00 -4.76
C PRO A 295 13.86 17.44 -4.64
N GLN A 296 13.58 18.67 -5.06
CA GLN A 296 12.26 19.28 -4.85
C GLN A 296 11.40 19.34 -6.12
N TYR A 297 12.00 19.17 -7.30
CA TYR A 297 11.30 19.27 -8.58
C TYR A 297 11.54 18.00 -9.41
N ALA A 298 10.51 17.56 -10.14
CA ALA A 298 10.57 16.33 -10.94
C ALA A 298 11.73 16.34 -11.94
N ILE A 299 12.03 17.49 -12.55
CA ILE A 299 13.17 17.63 -13.48
C ILE A 299 14.52 17.41 -12.79
N VAL A 300 14.69 17.85 -11.53
CA VAL A 300 15.93 17.60 -10.77
C VAL A 300 16.06 16.11 -10.46
N HIS A 301 14.96 15.43 -10.11
CA HIS A 301 14.95 13.98 -9.95
C HIS A 301 15.37 13.24 -11.22
N ALA A 302 14.86 13.64 -12.39
CA ALA A 302 15.21 13.02 -13.67
C ALA A 302 16.70 13.24 -14.04
N VAL A 303 17.23 14.44 -13.83
CA VAL A 303 18.66 14.74 -14.05
C VAL A 303 19.54 13.89 -13.14
N MET A 304 19.20 13.75 -11.85
CA MET A 304 19.93 12.91 -10.91
C MET A 304 19.91 11.42 -11.30
N ALA A 305 18.81 10.97 -11.87
CA ALA A 305 18.66 9.60 -12.38
C ALA A 305 19.39 9.36 -13.71
N GLY A 306 19.99 10.38 -14.32
CA GLY A 306 20.60 10.30 -15.66
C GLY A 306 19.58 10.00 -16.77
N ALA A 307 18.33 10.38 -16.55
CA ALA A 307 17.17 10.00 -17.37
C ALA A 307 16.91 11.04 -18.46
N PHE A 308 17.69 11.02 -19.52
CA PHE A 308 17.65 12.01 -20.59
C PHE A 308 16.28 12.14 -21.27
N GLU A 309 15.61 11.02 -21.56
CA GLU A 309 14.33 11.05 -22.26
C GLU A 309 13.23 11.61 -21.34
N ARG A 310 13.26 11.29 -20.04
CA ARG A 310 12.39 11.95 -19.05
C ARG A 310 12.69 13.44 -18.91
N VAL A 311 13.94 13.88 -18.96
CA VAL A 311 14.31 15.31 -18.93
C VAL A 311 13.76 16.03 -20.15
N LYS A 312 13.98 15.50 -21.37
CA LYS A 312 13.42 16.06 -22.61
C LYS A 312 11.90 16.17 -22.53
N TRP A 313 11.25 15.11 -22.07
CA TRP A 313 9.80 15.09 -21.93
C TRP A 313 9.31 16.16 -20.95
N LEU A 314 9.93 16.29 -19.77
CA LEU A 314 9.57 17.31 -18.78
C LEU A 314 9.74 18.73 -19.33
N LEU A 315 10.84 19.01 -20.03
CA LEU A 315 11.09 20.32 -20.66
C LEU A 315 10.02 20.66 -21.71
N ALA A 316 9.68 19.68 -22.56
CA ALA A 316 8.62 19.83 -23.56
C ALA A 316 7.24 20.08 -22.95
N HIS A 317 7.04 19.73 -21.67
CA HIS A 317 5.80 19.96 -20.92
C HIS A 317 5.92 21.11 -19.90
N GLY A 318 6.87 22.03 -20.11
CA GLY A 318 6.93 23.29 -19.36
C GLY A 318 7.69 23.20 -18.02
N ALA A 319 8.47 22.14 -17.78
CA ALA A 319 9.36 22.11 -16.63
C ALA A 319 10.35 23.27 -16.68
N ASP A 320 10.47 23.99 -15.57
CA ASP A 320 11.45 25.07 -15.41
C ASP A 320 12.75 24.52 -14.81
N ALA A 321 13.77 24.42 -15.64
CA ALA A 321 15.09 23.94 -15.27
C ALA A 321 15.87 24.91 -14.33
N HIS A 322 15.39 26.13 -14.15
CA HIS A 322 15.99 27.14 -13.28
C HIS A 322 15.47 27.09 -11.84
N LEU A 323 14.35 26.40 -11.58
CA LEU A 323 13.79 26.30 -10.23
C LEU A 323 14.80 25.69 -9.27
N LYS A 324 15.08 26.44 -8.19
CA LYS A 324 16.11 26.09 -7.22
C LYS A 324 15.50 25.46 -5.97
N GLY A 325 15.99 24.28 -5.63
CA GLY A 325 15.69 23.60 -4.37
C GLY A 325 16.93 23.41 -3.51
N SER A 326 16.83 22.56 -2.49
CA SER A 326 17.96 22.22 -1.61
C SER A 326 19.14 21.55 -2.34
N PHE A 327 18.90 20.96 -3.52
CA PHE A 327 19.91 20.35 -4.40
C PHE A 327 20.39 21.28 -5.53
N GLY A 328 19.98 22.55 -5.51
CA GLY A 328 20.16 23.45 -6.64
C GLY A 328 19.05 23.30 -7.69
N SER A 329 19.29 23.84 -8.87
CA SER A 329 18.42 23.70 -10.04
C SER A 329 18.86 22.56 -10.96
N ALA A 330 18.03 22.20 -11.95
CA ALA A 330 18.38 21.15 -12.91
C ALA A 330 19.62 21.51 -13.73
N ILE A 331 19.81 22.78 -14.10
CA ILE A 331 20.99 23.27 -14.82
C ILE A 331 22.23 23.21 -13.94
N GLU A 332 22.13 23.66 -12.69
CA GLU A 332 23.23 23.57 -11.73
C GLU A 332 23.66 22.11 -11.56
N TYR A 333 22.70 21.19 -11.42
CA TYR A 333 22.99 19.77 -11.24
C TYR A 333 23.55 19.09 -12.50
N ALA A 334 23.06 19.45 -13.70
CA ALA A 334 23.54 18.88 -14.97
C ALA A 334 25.04 19.09 -15.18
N SER A 335 25.61 20.15 -14.61
CA SER A 335 27.05 20.42 -14.63
C SER A 335 27.89 19.34 -13.95
N PHE A 336 27.33 18.65 -12.94
CA PHE A 336 27.98 17.52 -12.27
C PHE A 336 27.83 16.20 -13.05
N TRP A 337 26.86 16.13 -13.97
CA TRP A 337 26.55 14.91 -14.70
C TRP A 337 27.40 14.77 -15.98
N GLY A 338 27.56 15.85 -16.73
CA GLY A 338 28.35 15.88 -17.96
C GLY A 338 27.83 16.87 -19.01
N PRO A 339 28.62 17.17 -20.05
CA PRO A 339 28.21 18.08 -21.11
C PRO A 339 26.95 17.60 -21.84
N GLU A 340 26.71 16.29 -21.92
CA GLU A 340 25.57 15.73 -22.65
C GLU A 340 24.23 16.11 -21.99
N MET A 341 24.15 16.03 -20.65
CA MET A 341 22.93 16.40 -19.93
C MET A 341 22.68 17.91 -19.99
N ARG A 342 23.75 18.70 -19.94
CA ARG A 342 23.66 20.15 -20.12
C ARG A 342 23.11 20.49 -21.50
N GLN A 343 23.66 19.87 -22.54
CA GLN A 343 23.19 20.07 -23.92
C GLN A 343 21.70 19.72 -24.06
N VAL A 344 21.25 18.60 -23.48
CA VAL A 344 19.83 18.22 -23.51
C VAL A 344 18.92 19.27 -22.86
N ILE A 345 19.37 19.88 -21.75
CA ILE A 345 18.60 20.96 -21.11
C ILE A 345 18.61 22.23 -21.96
N GLU A 346 19.76 22.63 -22.50
CA GLU A 346 19.91 23.82 -23.34
C GLU A 346 19.04 23.72 -24.62
N GLU A 347 19.09 22.57 -25.31
CA GLU A 347 18.25 22.29 -26.49
C GLU A 347 16.76 22.33 -26.14
N GLY A 348 16.36 21.71 -25.02
CA GLY A 348 14.96 21.71 -24.58
C GLY A 348 14.43 23.11 -24.21
N LEU A 349 15.28 23.96 -23.63
CA LEU A 349 14.93 25.35 -23.32
C LEU A 349 14.87 26.22 -24.59
N ALA A 350 15.78 26.02 -25.54
CA ALA A 350 15.78 26.73 -26.81
C ALA A 350 14.50 26.46 -27.62
N ALA A 351 14.11 25.18 -27.76
CA ALA A 351 12.88 24.78 -28.45
C ALA A 351 11.61 25.38 -27.81
N ARG A 352 11.62 25.62 -26.49
CA ARG A 352 10.51 26.29 -25.79
C ARG A 352 10.41 27.77 -26.15
N ASN A 353 11.54 28.46 -26.25
CA ASN A 353 11.53 29.89 -26.57
C ASN A 353 11.06 30.15 -28.02
N GLU A 354 11.41 29.26 -28.95
CA GLU A 354 10.94 29.32 -30.34
C GLU A 354 9.41 29.10 -30.44
N SER A 355 8.88 28.10 -29.74
CA SER A 355 7.43 27.82 -29.72
C SER A 355 6.58 28.92 -29.04
N THR A 356 7.16 29.68 -28.11
CA THR A 356 6.50 30.84 -27.50
C THR A 356 6.59 32.12 -28.32
N ALA A 357 7.48 32.20 -29.32
CA ALA A 357 7.67 33.37 -30.17
C ALA A 357 6.79 33.38 -31.43
N GLU A 358 6.13 32.26 -31.75
CA GLU A 358 5.24 32.10 -32.91
C GLU A 358 3.75 32.43 -32.63
N TYR A 359 3.42 32.92 -31.44
CA TYR A 359 2.10 33.43 -31.04
C TYR A 359 2.21 34.86 -30.53
#